data_AF-J3ENX4-F1
#
_entry.id   AF-J3ENX4-F1
#
_cell.length_a   1.000
_cell.length_b   1.000
_cell.length_c   1.000
_cell.angle_alpha   90.00
_cell.angle_beta   90.00
_cell.angle_gamma   90.00
#
_symmetry.space_group_name_H-M   'P 1'
#
loop_
_entity.id
_entity.type
_entity.pdbx_description
1 polymer ?
#
loop_
_entity_poly.entity_id
_entity_poly.type
_entity_poly.pdbx_seq_one_letter_code
_entity_poly.pdbx_strand_id
1 'polypeptide(L)'
;MKRPPKLSILRGLLFLFDIDNVDNDEREEIIVSKNVNDDVELAELFDILMRPEFISYSGSDREWYIDTLSCYLDMGESFDSIFDKITTYFDDEVEDRRRFMQVLLACLLKYQTEVAQPPFVEKK
;
A
#
# COMPACT_ATOMS: atom_id res chain seq x y z
N MET A 1 17.41 -8.11 13.01
CA MET A 1 16.42 -9.07 13.54
C MET A 1 15.15 -8.89 12.72
N LYS A 2 14.58 -9.97 12.16
CA LYS A 2 13.27 -9.87 11.48
C LYS A 2 12.20 -9.61 12.54
N ARG A 3 11.46 -8.51 12.42
CA ARG A 3 10.35 -8.21 13.32
C ARG A 3 9.20 -9.18 13.01
N PRO A 4 8.48 -9.68 14.03
CA PRO A 4 7.39 -10.62 13.79
C PRO A 4 6.28 -9.96 12.93
N PRO A 5 5.63 -10.70 12.03
CA PRO A 5 4.46 -10.22 11.30
C PRO A 5 3.36 -9.76 12.25
N LYS A 6 2.83 -8.55 12.03
CA LYS A 6 1.75 -7.98 12.84
C LYS A 6 0.72 -7.31 11.95
N LEU A 7 -0.51 -7.81 11.97
CA LEU A 7 -1.59 -7.28 11.12
C LEU A 7 -1.81 -5.76 11.31
N SER A 8 -1.65 -5.27 12.54
CA SER A 8 -1.83 -3.85 12.88
C SER A 8 -0.91 -2.89 12.13
N ILE A 9 0.24 -3.35 11.62
CA ILE A 9 1.17 -2.47 10.90
C ILE A 9 0.61 -2.15 9.52
N LEU A 10 -0.11 -3.08 8.90
CA LEU A 10 -0.71 -2.88 7.58
C LEU A 10 -1.78 -1.78 7.62
N ARG A 11 -2.46 -1.60 8.76
CA ARG A 11 -3.32 -0.43 9.00
C ARG A 11 -2.55 0.88 8.87
N GLY A 12 -1.28 0.92 9.30
CA GLY A 12 -0.42 2.09 9.16
C GLY A 12 -0.19 2.48 7.69
N LEU A 13 -0.06 1.50 6.79
CA LEU A 13 0.01 1.78 5.34
C LEU A 13 -1.33 2.30 4.81
N LEU A 14 -2.43 1.65 5.17
CA LEU A 14 -3.76 2.04 4.68
C LEU A 14 -4.28 3.34 5.27
N PHE A 15 -3.72 3.80 6.40
CA PHE A 15 -4.03 5.11 6.96
C PHE A 15 -3.77 6.23 5.95
N LEU A 16 -2.89 6.01 4.97
CA LEU A 16 -2.67 6.93 3.86
C LEU A 16 -3.92 7.23 3.01
N PHE A 17 -4.98 6.43 3.08
CA PHE A 17 -6.25 6.65 2.39
C PHE A 17 -7.39 7.04 3.32
N ASP A 18 -7.12 7.09 4.62
CA ASP A 18 -8.10 7.40 5.64
C ASP A 18 -8.44 8.90 5.65
N ILE A 19 -9.71 9.21 5.90
CA ILE A 19 -10.22 10.57 6.07
C ILE A 19 -9.55 11.30 7.23
N ASP A 20 -9.13 10.56 8.27
CA ASP A 20 -8.51 11.12 9.47
C ASP A 20 -7.00 11.38 9.31
N ASN A 21 -6.40 11.12 8.15
CA ASN A 21 -4.95 11.20 7.97
C ASN A 21 -4.41 12.63 7.80
N VAL A 22 -4.76 13.29 6.70
CA VAL A 22 -4.33 14.66 6.39
C VAL A 22 -5.44 15.33 5.59
N ASP A 23 -5.84 16.51 6.05
CA ASP A 23 -6.77 17.40 5.34
C ASP A 23 -6.04 18.03 4.13
N ASN A 24 -6.26 17.46 2.94
CA ASN A 24 -5.63 17.86 1.68
C ASN A 24 -6.55 17.52 0.50
N ASP A 25 -7.16 18.57 -0.06
CA ASP A 25 -8.11 18.49 -1.17
C ASP A 25 -7.53 17.80 -2.42
N GLU A 26 -6.25 18.04 -2.76
CA GLU A 26 -5.62 17.41 -3.93
C GLU A 26 -5.49 15.90 -3.74
N ARG A 27 -5.16 15.45 -2.52
CA ARG A 27 -5.10 14.01 -2.19
C ARG A 27 -6.49 13.39 -2.25
N GLU A 28 -7.49 14.06 -1.68
CA GLU A 28 -8.88 13.58 -1.71
C GLU A 28 -9.36 13.41 -3.16
N GLU A 29 -9.16 14.42 -4.02
CA GLU A 29 -9.55 14.38 -5.43
C GLU A 29 -8.88 13.20 -6.16
N ILE A 30 -7.60 12.94 -5.89
CA ILE A 30 -6.89 11.78 -6.45
C ILE A 30 -7.54 10.46 -5.99
N ILE A 31 -7.86 10.32 -4.69
CA ILE A 31 -8.43 9.09 -4.14
C ILE A 31 -9.82 8.82 -4.72
N VAL A 32 -10.68 9.84 -4.80
CA VAL A 32 -12.05 9.72 -5.34
C VAL A 32 -12.02 9.46 -6.86
N SER A 33 -11.00 9.93 -7.57
CA SER A 33 -10.90 9.76 -9.04
C SER A 33 -10.57 8.34 -9.53
N LYS A 34 -10.32 7.39 -8.63
CA LYS A 34 -9.82 6.04 -8.96
C LYS A 34 -10.78 4.95 -8.50
N ASN A 35 -11.02 3.98 -9.37
CA ASN A 35 -11.75 2.77 -9.02
C ASN A 35 -10.84 1.79 -8.26
N VAL A 36 -11.10 1.61 -6.97
CA VAL A 36 -10.34 0.70 -6.10
C VAL A 36 -10.58 -0.79 -6.35
N ASN A 37 -11.59 -1.12 -7.15
CA ASN A 37 -11.89 -2.49 -7.57
C ASN A 37 -11.30 -2.82 -8.96
N ASP A 38 -10.70 -1.85 -9.65
CA ASP A 38 -9.88 -2.07 -10.84
C ASP A 38 -8.40 -2.15 -10.45
N ASP A 39 -7.75 -3.28 -10.74
CA ASP A 39 -6.36 -3.51 -10.32
C ASP A 39 -5.37 -2.49 -10.92
N VAL A 40 -5.64 -1.95 -12.11
CA VAL A 40 -4.75 -1.00 -12.80
C VAL A 40 -4.91 0.37 -12.15
N GLU A 41 -6.14 0.86 -11.99
CA GLU A 41 -6.38 2.14 -11.33
C GLU A 41 -5.95 2.13 -9.85
N LEU A 42 -6.14 1.01 -9.16
CA LEU A 42 -5.66 0.83 -7.79
C LEU A 42 -4.12 0.87 -7.73
N ALA A 43 -3.44 0.21 -8.67
CA ALA A 43 -1.98 0.28 -8.75
C ALA A 43 -1.47 1.70 -9.05
N GLU A 44 -2.17 2.45 -9.91
CA GLU A 44 -1.88 3.87 -10.17
C GLU A 44 -2.05 4.73 -8.91
N LEU A 45 -3.11 4.50 -8.14
CA LEU A 45 -3.34 5.19 -6.87
C LEU A 45 -2.19 4.92 -5.88
N PHE A 46 -1.71 3.68 -5.80
CA PHE A 46 -0.53 3.33 -5.00
C PHE A 46 0.75 3.98 -5.54
N ASP A 47 0.95 4.04 -6.85
CA ASP A 47 2.10 4.68 -7.46
C ASP A 47 2.17 6.18 -7.13
N ILE A 48 1.00 6.84 -6.99
CA ILE A 48 0.90 8.27 -6.66
C ILE A 48 1.10 8.51 -5.16
N LEU A 49 0.36 7.80 -4.31
CA LEU A 49 0.31 8.10 -2.87
C LEU A 49 1.24 7.19 -2.05
N MET A 50 1.15 5.88 -2.23
CA MET A 50 1.88 4.90 -1.40
C MET A 50 3.38 4.90 -1.68
N ARG A 51 3.77 4.98 -2.95
CA ARG A 51 5.17 4.92 -3.38
C ARG A 51 6.08 5.96 -2.72
N PRO A 52 5.80 7.28 -2.73
CA PRO A 52 6.68 8.27 -2.11
C PRO A 52 6.84 8.04 -0.61
N GLU A 53 5.76 7.69 0.07
CA GLU A 53 5.76 7.38 1.51
C GLU A 53 6.59 6.11 1.79
N PHE A 54 6.32 5.02 1.07
CA PHE A 54 7.01 3.74 1.26
C PHE A 54 8.52 3.82 0.97
N ILE A 55 8.92 4.53 -0.08
CA ILE A 55 10.34 4.67 -0.44
C ILE A 55 11.12 5.43 0.63
N SER A 56 10.46 6.34 1.37
CA SER A 56 11.07 7.09 2.47
C SER A 56 11.45 6.21 3.67
N TYR A 57 10.84 5.02 3.81
CA TYR A 57 11.09 4.11 4.91
C TYR A 57 12.47 3.47 4.83
N SER A 58 12.99 3.06 5.99
CA SER A 58 14.25 2.30 6.04
C SER A 58 14.07 0.96 5.31
N GLY A 59 15.15 0.47 4.69
CA GLY A 59 15.10 -0.82 3.97
C GLY A 59 14.55 -1.97 4.82
N SER A 60 14.89 -1.99 6.11
CA SER A 60 14.37 -2.98 7.06
C SER A 60 12.89 -2.83 7.40
N ASP A 61 12.35 -1.60 7.40
CA ASP A 61 10.91 -1.39 7.59
C ASP A 61 10.14 -1.80 6.33
N ARG A 62 10.67 -1.50 5.14
CA ARG A 62 10.10 -1.93 3.86
C ARG A 62 10.01 -3.45 3.75
N GLU A 63 11.11 -4.15 4.04
CA GLU A 63 11.13 -5.61 4.11
C GLU A 63 10.10 -6.15 5.11
N TRP A 64 9.97 -5.51 6.28
CA TRP A 64 9.02 -5.95 7.29
C TRP A 64 7.56 -5.83 6.85
N TYR A 65 7.20 -4.75 6.13
CA TYR A 65 5.86 -4.62 5.55
C TYR A 65 5.58 -5.69 4.48
N ILE A 66 6.54 -5.92 3.57
CA ILE A 66 6.42 -6.94 2.51
C ILE A 66 6.30 -8.35 3.12
N ASP A 67 7.19 -8.71 4.06
CA ASP A 67 7.18 -10.01 4.73
C ASP A 67 5.86 -10.21 5.50
N THR A 68 5.37 -9.17 6.17
CA THR A 68 4.11 -9.24 6.93
C THR A 68 2.93 -9.45 6.00
N LEU A 69 2.82 -8.64 4.94
CA LEU A 69 1.70 -8.72 4.01
C LEU A 69 1.66 -10.06 3.26
N SER A 70 2.82 -10.53 2.80
CA SER A 70 2.95 -11.85 2.17
C SER A 70 2.49 -12.97 3.11
N CYS A 71 2.94 -12.93 4.37
CA CYS A 71 2.57 -13.95 5.37
C CYS A 71 1.05 -14.03 5.60
N TYR A 72 0.35 -12.89 5.76
CA TYR A 72 -1.11 -12.91 5.96
C TYR A 72 -1.87 -13.31 4.69
N LEU A 73 -1.39 -12.91 3.53
CA LEU A 73 -1.96 -13.39 2.26
C LEU A 73 -1.84 -14.91 2.15
N ASP A 74 -0.67 -15.49 2.42
CA ASP A 74 -0.44 -16.94 2.38
C ASP A 74 -1.31 -17.70 3.40
N MET A 75 -1.56 -17.11 4.57
CA MET A 75 -2.44 -17.70 5.60
C MET A 75 -3.93 -17.64 5.26
N GLY A 76 -4.33 -17.00 4.16
CA GLY A 76 -5.75 -16.89 3.80
C GLY A 76 -6.49 -15.76 4.54
N GLU A 77 -5.77 -14.79 5.11
CA GLU A 77 -6.39 -13.64 5.79
C GLU A 77 -7.32 -12.86 4.84
N SER A 78 -8.49 -12.44 5.34
CA SER A 78 -9.47 -11.63 4.59
C SER A 78 -9.20 -10.13 4.71
N PHE A 79 -8.48 -9.71 5.77
CA PHE A 79 -8.16 -8.32 6.10
C PHE A 79 -9.37 -7.48 6.53
N ASP A 80 -10.53 -8.07 6.75
CA ASP A 80 -11.76 -7.36 7.14
C ASP A 80 -11.52 -6.46 8.37
N SER A 81 -10.85 -7.01 9.38
CA SER A 81 -10.56 -6.30 10.62
C SER A 81 -9.67 -5.07 10.47
N ILE A 82 -9.00 -4.90 9.33
CA ILE A 82 -8.24 -3.69 8.98
C ILE A 82 -9.19 -2.68 8.31
N PHE A 83 -9.92 -3.11 7.29
CA PHE A 83 -10.82 -2.25 6.52
C PHE A 83 -11.97 -1.72 7.37
N ASP A 84 -12.47 -2.50 8.33
CA ASP A 84 -13.51 -2.08 9.28
C ASP A 84 -13.02 -0.99 10.28
N LYS A 85 -11.72 -0.67 10.28
CA LYS A 85 -11.09 0.31 11.19
C LYS A 85 -10.52 1.53 10.47
N ILE A 86 -10.81 1.66 9.19
CA ILE A 86 -10.45 2.82 8.38
C ILE A 86 -11.71 3.36 7.72
N THR A 87 -11.80 4.67 7.60
CA THR A 87 -12.85 5.32 6.82
C THR A 87 -12.14 6.02 5.68
N THR A 88 -12.41 5.63 4.43
CA THR A 88 -11.63 6.05 3.27
C THR A 88 -12.41 7.00 2.37
N TYR A 89 -11.69 7.82 1.60
CA TYR A 89 -12.26 8.66 0.54
C TYR A 89 -12.57 7.91 -0.76
N PHE A 90 -12.51 6.57 -0.78
CA PHE A 90 -12.85 5.80 -1.98
C PHE A 90 -14.29 6.08 -2.41
N ASP A 91 -14.51 6.30 -3.70
CA ASP A 91 -15.86 6.52 -4.25
C ASP A 91 -16.73 5.26 -4.16
N ASP A 92 -16.08 4.09 -4.28
CA ASP A 92 -16.68 2.77 -4.16
C ASP A 92 -16.20 2.02 -2.91
N GLU A 93 -17.04 1.13 -2.39
CA GLU A 93 -16.62 0.15 -1.39
C GLU A 93 -15.61 -0.84 -1.99
N VAL A 94 -14.66 -1.30 -1.17
CA VAL A 94 -13.70 -2.34 -1.59
C VAL A 94 -14.40 -3.70 -1.57
N GLU A 95 -14.73 -4.22 -2.75
CA GLU A 95 -15.47 -5.48 -2.92
C GLU A 95 -14.64 -6.71 -2.50
N ASP A 96 -13.37 -6.73 -2.90
CA ASP A 96 -12.42 -7.79 -2.55
C ASP A 96 -11.18 -7.20 -1.85
N ARG A 97 -11.29 -7.13 -0.52
CA ARG A 97 -10.23 -6.63 0.38
C ARG A 97 -8.95 -7.47 0.28
N ARG A 98 -9.06 -8.77 -0.02
CA ARG A 98 -7.89 -9.63 -0.20
C ARG A 98 -7.21 -9.30 -1.53
N ARG A 99 -7.97 -9.11 -2.61
CA ARG A 99 -7.45 -8.67 -3.91
C ARG A 99 -6.75 -7.31 -3.81
N PHE A 100 -7.38 -6.35 -3.14
CA PHE A 100 -6.77 -5.06 -2.84
C PHE A 100 -5.38 -5.20 -2.20
N MET A 101 -5.28 -6.04 -1.16
CA MET A 101 -4.02 -6.30 -0.47
C MET A 101 -2.99 -7.06 -1.32
N GLN A 102 -3.42 -7.88 -2.29
CA GLN A 102 -2.53 -8.50 -3.28
C GLN A 102 -1.92 -7.48 -4.24
N VAL A 103 -2.74 -6.55 -4.75
CA VAL A 103 -2.26 -5.45 -5.60
C VAL A 103 -1.27 -4.58 -4.82
N LEU A 104 -1.59 -4.27 -3.56
CA LEU A 104 -0.67 -3.55 -2.68
C LEU A 104 0.67 -4.28 -2.56
N LEU A 105 0.67 -5.59 -2.29
CA LEU A 105 1.91 -6.37 -2.20
C LEU A 105 2.74 -6.30 -3.50
N ALA A 106 2.09 -6.45 -4.65
CA ALA A 106 2.76 -6.37 -5.95
C ALA A 106 3.43 -4.99 -6.14
N CYS A 107 2.74 -3.91 -5.79
CA CYS A 107 3.27 -2.56 -5.81
C CYS A 107 4.46 -2.38 -4.85
N LEU A 108 4.37 -2.85 -3.60
CA LEU A 108 5.47 -2.74 -2.64
C LEU A 108 6.73 -3.50 -3.12
N LEU A 109 6.57 -4.68 -3.73
CA LEU A 109 7.67 -5.44 -4.31
C LEU A 109 8.33 -4.72 -5.50
N LYS A 110 7.51 -4.09 -6.35
CA LYS A 110 7.98 -3.22 -7.44
C LYS A 110 8.81 -2.07 -6.88
N TYR A 111 8.30 -1.33 -5.89
CA TYR A 111 9.02 -0.19 -5.30
C TYR A 111 10.32 -0.61 -4.61
N GLN A 112 10.31 -1.73 -3.89
CA GLN A 112 11.52 -2.26 -3.27
C GLN A 112 12.60 -2.58 -4.32
N THR A 113 12.21 -3.12 -5.47
CA THR A 113 13.13 -3.43 -6.57
C THR A 113 13.68 -2.15 -7.20
N GLU A 114 12.85 -1.13 -7.39
CA GLU A 114 13.27 0.18 -7.92
C GLU A 114 14.28 0.88 -7.01
N VAL A 115 14.16 0.74 -5.69
CA VAL A 115 15.12 1.34 -4.75
C VAL A 115 16.38 0.47 -4.61
N ALA A 116 16.25 -0.85 -4.74
CA ALA A 116 17.38 -1.78 -4.67
C ALA A 116 18.27 -1.72 -5.92
N GLN A 117 17.72 -1.36 -7.08
CA GLN A 117 18.51 -1.04 -8.27
C GLN A 117 18.91 0.44 -8.25
N PRO A 118 20.20 0.79 -8.12
CA PRO A 118 20.61 2.18 -8.32
C PRO A 118 20.24 2.60 -9.76
N PRO A 119 19.86 3.87 -10.00
CA PRO A 119 19.62 4.33 -11.36
C PRO A 119 20.86 4.03 -12.20
N PHE A 120 20.68 3.32 -13.31
CA PHE A 120 21.73 3.13 -14.30
C PHE A 120 22.21 4.53 -14.74
N VAL A 121 23.36 4.95 -14.21
CA VAL A 121 24.08 6.09 -14.77
C VAL A 121 24.73 5.57 -16.05
N GLU A 122 24.06 5.77 -17.19
CA GLU A 122 24.71 5.70 -18.50
C GLU A 122 25.90 6.68 -18.46
N LYS A 123 27.11 6.12 -18.32
CA LYS A 123 28.33 6.87 -18.54
C LYS A 123 28.41 7.19 -20.04
N LYS A 124 28.11 8.44 -20.39
CA LYS A 124 28.56 9.04 -21.65
C LYS A 124 30.06 9.28 -21.61
#